data_AF-A0A951CLW9-F1
#
_entry.id   AF-A0A951CLW9-F1
#
_cell.length_a   1.000
_cell.length_b   1.000
_cell.length_c   1.000
_cell.angle_alpha   90.00
_cell.angle_beta   90.00
_cell.angle_gamma   90.00
#
_symmetry.space_group_name_H-M   'P 1'
#
loop_
_entity.id
_entity.type
_entity.pdbx_description
1 polymer ?
#
loop_
_entity_poly.entity_id
_entity_poly.type
_entity_poly.pdbx_seq_one_letter_code
_entity_poly.pdbx_strand_id
1 'polypeptide(L)'
;VRCELWGGCAWINLDDDAPALRDCQEPFASVYDAWKVEALRTEWWQACLLPVNWKLATAAFMEGYHVPQTHPQLLPSSGRSGQDVIQTSLYFMRTLGAGMGGMTHENDIRIAEGLQNIELPADPAAAMAIWRSTLNDAVVSWHRARGSDIPDLNDLDRRGITDAIGFCFPHYFLLPTYSSASSYRIRPLGPEETLFEIWSLTRFPSDRSAGKPTPPEPMAPDDPRWPPIPAQDFSNLPRQQKGLHARGFEYMRLSNQIEGLISNFERVVDGFLAGLPHDMLVPAIQKTSTTIDVPVADLGLL
;
A
#
# COMPACT_ATOMS: atom_id res chain seq x y z
N VAL A 1 -24.00 15.46 0.25
CA VAL A 1 -22.74 14.84 -0.23
C VAL A 1 -21.60 15.77 0.08
N ARG A 2 -20.88 15.46 1.15
CA ARG A 2 -19.71 16.21 1.61
C ARG A 2 -18.48 15.81 0.80
N CYS A 3 -17.60 16.78 0.57
CA CYS A 3 -16.37 16.58 -0.17
C CYS A 3 -15.23 17.34 0.53
N GLU A 4 -14.16 16.63 0.85
CA GLU A 4 -12.94 17.17 1.45
C GLU A 4 -11.75 16.72 0.60
N LEU A 5 -10.66 17.50 0.61
CA LEU A 5 -9.46 17.22 -0.17
C LEU A 5 -8.32 16.80 0.76
N TRP A 6 -7.67 15.69 0.45
CA TRP A 6 -6.44 15.27 1.12
C TRP A 6 -5.61 14.38 0.19
N GLY A 7 -4.28 14.50 0.28
CA GLY A 7 -3.32 13.67 -0.46
C GLY A 7 -3.46 13.69 -1.98
N GLY A 8 -3.95 14.81 -2.56
CA GLY A 8 -4.20 14.92 -4.00
C GLY A 8 -5.49 14.25 -4.48
N CYS A 9 -6.32 13.76 -3.55
CA CYS A 9 -7.60 13.11 -3.83
C CYS A 9 -8.79 13.92 -3.31
N ALA A 10 -9.94 13.75 -3.97
CA ALA A 10 -11.24 14.16 -3.43
C ALA A 10 -11.86 12.98 -2.67
N TRP A 11 -12.21 13.21 -1.41
CA TRP A 11 -12.87 12.26 -0.53
C TRP A 11 -14.32 12.65 -0.37
N ILE A 12 -15.22 11.69 -0.59
CA ILE A 12 -16.65 11.93 -0.62
C ILE A 12 -17.29 11.17 0.54
N ASN A 13 -18.13 11.85 1.30
CA ASN A 13 -18.96 11.24 2.33
C ASN A 13 -20.44 11.52 2.06
N LEU A 14 -21.27 10.49 2.19
CA LEU A 14 -22.71 10.56 1.97
C LEU A 14 -23.46 10.93 3.26
N ASP A 15 -22.83 10.76 4.41
CA ASP A 15 -23.35 11.20 5.71
C ASP A 15 -22.99 12.67 5.95
N ASP A 16 -24.02 13.51 6.10
CA ASP A 16 -23.85 14.94 6.34
C ASP A 16 -23.37 15.22 7.79
N ASP A 17 -23.61 14.29 8.73
CA ASP A 17 -23.22 14.37 10.15
C ASP A 17 -21.85 13.70 10.45
N ALA A 18 -21.13 13.27 9.42
CA ALA A 18 -19.82 12.65 9.58
C ALA A 18 -18.80 13.60 10.26
N PRO A 19 -17.79 13.09 10.96
CA PRO A 19 -16.66 13.91 11.41
C PRO A 19 -15.86 14.48 10.22
N ALA A 20 -14.94 15.41 10.48
CA ALA A 20 -14.05 15.90 9.42
C ALA A 20 -13.18 14.77 8.88
N LEU A 21 -12.85 14.80 7.58
CA LEU A 21 -12.02 13.78 6.95
C LEU A 21 -10.72 13.57 7.72
N ARG A 22 -10.08 14.67 8.13
CA ARG A 22 -8.81 14.64 8.85
C ARG A 22 -8.92 13.82 10.13
N ASP A 23 -9.95 14.04 10.93
CA ASP A 23 -10.15 13.33 12.20
C ASP A 23 -10.29 11.82 11.96
N CYS A 24 -10.99 11.42 10.89
CA CYS A 24 -11.16 10.02 10.52
C CYS A 24 -9.89 9.36 9.97
N GLN A 25 -8.87 10.12 9.57
CA GLN A 25 -7.68 9.58 8.90
C GLN A 25 -6.41 9.67 9.76
N GLU A 26 -6.43 10.29 10.93
CA GLU A 26 -5.23 10.30 11.78
C GLU A 26 -4.95 8.91 12.39
N PRO A 27 -3.68 8.53 12.66
CA PRO A 27 -2.46 9.24 12.32
C PRO A 27 -2.00 9.02 10.86
N PHE A 28 -2.70 8.19 10.08
CA PHE A 28 -2.36 7.88 8.68
C PHE A 28 -2.16 9.17 7.88
N ALA A 29 -3.08 10.13 7.95
CA ALA A 29 -2.95 11.39 7.23
C ALA A 29 -1.62 12.11 7.53
N SER A 30 -1.25 12.28 8.80
CA SER A 30 0.03 12.90 9.18
C SER A 30 1.26 12.13 8.70
N VAL A 31 1.21 10.79 8.73
CA VAL A 31 2.31 9.95 8.22
C VAL A 31 2.50 10.17 6.73
N TYR A 32 1.41 10.23 5.97
CA TYR A 32 1.45 10.37 4.52
C TYR A 32 1.63 11.83 4.05
N ASP A 33 1.29 12.83 4.86
CA ASP A 33 1.71 14.21 4.64
C ASP A 33 3.25 14.32 4.65
N ALA A 34 3.94 13.57 5.54
CA ALA A 34 5.41 13.54 5.56
C ALA A 34 5.99 12.96 4.27
N TRP A 35 5.27 12.01 3.65
CA TRP A 35 5.59 11.47 2.33
C TRP A 35 5.27 12.44 1.17
N LYS A 36 4.66 13.61 1.44
CA LYS A 36 4.18 14.56 0.42
C LYS A 36 3.34 13.90 -0.65
N VAL A 37 2.35 13.11 -0.25
CA VAL A 37 1.54 12.31 -1.17
C VAL A 37 0.70 13.15 -2.12
N GLU A 38 0.40 14.40 -1.76
CA GLU A 38 -0.27 15.38 -2.62
C GLU A 38 0.54 15.79 -3.86
N ALA A 39 1.86 15.53 -3.88
CA ALA A 39 2.71 15.74 -5.04
C ALA A 39 2.80 14.51 -5.97
N LEU A 40 2.22 13.37 -5.58
CA LEU A 40 2.10 12.21 -6.45
C LEU A 40 1.04 12.42 -7.54
N ARG A 41 1.25 11.83 -8.71
CA ARG A 41 0.37 11.91 -9.87
C ARG A 41 0.25 10.55 -10.53
N THR A 42 -0.93 10.25 -11.07
CA THR A 42 -1.20 9.00 -11.78
C THR A 42 -0.32 8.87 -13.02
N GLU A 43 0.48 7.82 -13.07
CA GLU A 43 1.21 7.40 -14.27
C GLU A 43 0.33 6.47 -15.11
N TRP A 44 -0.29 5.49 -14.47
CA TRP A 44 -1.32 4.64 -15.06
C TRP A 44 -2.33 4.20 -14.01
N TRP A 45 -3.51 3.80 -14.48
CA TRP A 45 -4.64 3.34 -13.66
C TRP A 45 -5.30 2.14 -14.34
N GLN A 46 -5.45 1.05 -13.59
CA GLN A 46 -6.14 -0.16 -14.03
C GLN A 46 -7.26 -0.52 -13.05
N ALA A 47 -8.26 -1.26 -13.53
CA ALA A 47 -9.35 -1.78 -12.71
C ALA A 47 -9.63 -3.25 -13.02
N CYS A 48 -10.00 -4.01 -11.99
CA CYS A 48 -10.42 -5.39 -12.06
C CYS A 48 -11.84 -5.55 -11.54
N LEU A 49 -12.66 -6.34 -12.24
CA LEU A 49 -13.93 -6.81 -11.72
C LEU A 49 -13.72 -8.18 -11.05
N LEU A 50 -13.68 -8.18 -9.72
CA LEU A 50 -13.38 -9.36 -8.91
C LEU A 50 -14.68 -10.03 -8.41
N PRO A 51 -14.88 -11.34 -8.63
CA PRO A 51 -16.06 -12.09 -8.15
C PRO A 51 -15.89 -12.53 -6.68
N VAL A 52 -15.72 -11.57 -5.78
CA VAL A 52 -15.47 -11.76 -4.35
C VAL A 52 -16.03 -10.60 -3.55
N ASN A 53 -16.37 -10.82 -2.28
CA ASN A 53 -16.75 -9.76 -1.35
C ASN A 53 -15.60 -8.77 -1.16
N TRP A 54 -15.90 -7.47 -1.14
CA TRP A 54 -14.88 -6.43 -1.04
C TRP A 54 -14.04 -6.51 0.24
N LYS A 55 -14.61 -7.04 1.34
CA LYS A 55 -13.87 -7.24 2.60
C LYS A 55 -12.81 -8.32 2.44
N LEU A 56 -13.14 -9.43 1.76
CA LEU A 56 -12.17 -10.50 1.49
C LEU A 56 -11.05 -10.01 0.56
N ALA A 57 -11.40 -9.22 -0.45
CA ALA A 57 -10.41 -8.58 -1.32
C ALA A 57 -9.53 -7.57 -0.57
N THR A 58 -10.09 -6.84 0.40
CA THR A 58 -9.37 -5.87 1.25
C THR A 58 -8.43 -6.58 2.22
N ALA A 59 -8.89 -7.65 2.87
CA ALA A 59 -8.14 -8.41 3.86
C ALA A 59 -6.82 -8.98 3.31
N ALA A 60 -6.80 -9.41 2.04
CA ALA A 60 -5.59 -9.93 1.40
C ALA A 60 -4.42 -8.91 1.32
N PHE A 61 -4.69 -7.61 1.48
CA PHE A 61 -3.68 -6.55 1.48
C PHE A 61 -3.41 -5.98 2.89
N MET A 62 -3.98 -6.60 3.93
CA MET A 62 -3.84 -6.19 5.33
C MET A 62 -2.85 -7.06 6.13
N GLU A 63 -2.27 -8.09 5.50
CA GLU A 63 -1.38 -9.06 6.14
C GLU A 63 -0.30 -9.57 5.17
N GLY A 64 0.82 -10.00 5.72
CA GLY A 64 1.94 -10.64 5.02
C GLY A 64 2.00 -12.17 5.18
N TYR A 65 1.00 -12.80 5.80
CA TYR A 65 0.93 -14.24 6.08
C TYR A 65 0.91 -15.09 4.81
N HIS A 66 0.20 -14.67 3.76
CA HIS A 66 0.16 -15.41 2.50
C HIS A 66 1.41 -15.20 1.62
N VAL A 67 2.22 -14.16 1.90
CA VAL A 67 3.34 -13.73 1.05
C VAL A 67 4.33 -14.86 0.76
N PRO A 68 4.78 -15.68 1.73
CA PRO A 68 5.75 -16.74 1.44
C PRO A 68 5.25 -17.79 0.45
N GLN A 69 3.94 -18.00 0.37
CA GLN A 69 3.32 -19.01 -0.50
C GLN A 69 2.93 -18.43 -1.87
N THR A 70 2.41 -17.21 -1.90
CA THR A 70 1.85 -16.59 -3.11
C THR A 70 2.88 -15.74 -3.86
N HIS A 71 3.77 -15.06 -3.12
CA HIS A 71 4.79 -14.17 -3.67
C HIS A 71 6.19 -14.54 -3.19
N PRO A 72 6.66 -15.79 -3.37
CA PRO A 72 7.98 -16.22 -2.91
C PRO A 72 9.13 -15.35 -3.46
N GLN A 73 8.92 -14.67 -4.60
CA GLN A 73 9.86 -13.71 -5.17
C GLN A 73 10.07 -12.44 -4.34
N LEU A 74 9.18 -12.13 -3.40
CA LEU A 74 9.30 -10.98 -2.48
C LEU A 74 10.08 -11.34 -1.21
N LEU A 75 10.37 -12.62 -0.98
CA LEU A 75 11.12 -13.03 0.20
C LEU A 75 12.58 -12.60 0.05
N PRO A 76 13.14 -11.90 1.06
CA PRO A 76 14.53 -11.47 1.00
C PRO A 76 15.46 -12.69 0.97
N SER A 77 16.40 -12.68 0.02
CA SER A 77 17.57 -13.56 0.10
C SER A 77 18.51 -12.98 1.15
N SER A 78 18.90 -13.78 2.15
CA SER A 78 19.87 -13.34 3.16
C SER A 78 21.24 -13.08 2.50
N GLY A 79 21.57 -11.82 2.26
CA GLY A 79 22.88 -11.41 1.74
C GLY A 79 23.99 -11.70 2.75
N ARG A 80 25.14 -12.21 2.29
CA ARG A 80 26.27 -12.63 3.15
C ARG A 80 27.46 -11.67 3.08
N SER A 81 27.42 -10.65 2.23
CA SER A 81 28.46 -9.66 1.98
C SER A 81 27.86 -8.31 1.55
N GLY A 82 28.66 -7.23 1.51
CA GLY A 82 28.22 -5.92 1.02
C GLY A 82 27.75 -5.93 -0.45
N GLN A 83 28.41 -6.70 -1.32
CA GLN A 83 27.95 -6.88 -2.70
C GLN A 83 26.59 -7.60 -2.74
N ASP A 84 26.37 -8.57 -1.84
CA ASP A 84 25.08 -9.24 -1.72
C ASP A 84 23.98 -8.29 -1.27
N VAL A 85 24.27 -7.32 -0.39
CA VAL A 85 23.30 -6.28 0.03
C VAL A 85 22.81 -5.47 -1.18
N ILE A 86 23.72 -4.98 -2.02
CA ILE A 86 23.38 -4.21 -3.22
C ILE A 86 22.57 -5.06 -4.20
N GLN A 87 23.02 -6.29 -4.49
CA GLN A 87 22.35 -7.14 -5.47
C GLN A 87 20.97 -7.61 -4.98
N THR A 88 20.82 -7.93 -3.70
CA THR A 88 19.52 -8.23 -3.09
C THR A 88 18.60 -7.01 -3.16
N SER A 89 19.11 -5.80 -2.86
CA SER A 89 18.32 -4.57 -2.98
C SER A 89 17.86 -4.32 -4.42
N LEU A 90 18.76 -4.43 -5.41
CA LEU A 90 18.43 -4.24 -6.82
C LEU A 90 17.43 -5.30 -7.32
N TYR A 91 17.59 -6.55 -6.89
CA TYR A 91 16.62 -7.59 -7.18
C TYR A 91 15.23 -7.22 -6.65
N PHE A 92 15.14 -6.84 -5.37
CA PHE A 92 13.87 -6.46 -4.75
C PHE A 92 13.23 -5.25 -5.44
N MET A 93 14.02 -4.20 -5.72
CA MET A 93 13.57 -3.02 -6.46
C MET A 93 13.00 -3.37 -7.84
N ARG A 94 13.68 -4.24 -8.61
CA ARG A 94 13.19 -4.71 -9.92
C ARG A 94 11.94 -5.57 -9.81
N THR A 95 11.87 -6.45 -8.81
CA THR A 95 10.69 -7.28 -8.54
C THR A 95 9.48 -6.41 -8.23
N LEU A 96 9.63 -5.37 -7.41
CA LEU A 96 8.55 -4.42 -7.13
C LEU A 96 8.22 -3.54 -8.35
N GLY A 97 9.21 -3.10 -9.11
CA GLY A 97 8.99 -2.31 -10.32
C GLY A 97 8.18 -3.07 -11.36
N ALA A 98 8.65 -4.25 -11.80
CA ALA A 98 7.96 -5.04 -12.81
C ALA A 98 6.73 -5.79 -12.25
N GLY A 99 6.84 -6.34 -11.04
CA GLY A 99 5.82 -7.18 -10.41
C GLY A 99 4.58 -6.43 -9.95
N MET A 100 4.73 -5.17 -9.52
CA MET A 100 3.63 -4.29 -9.09
C MET A 100 3.32 -3.20 -10.12
N GLY A 101 3.93 -3.26 -11.31
CA GLY A 101 3.73 -2.30 -12.39
C GLY A 101 4.25 -0.88 -12.12
N GLY A 102 5.16 -0.66 -11.18
CA GLY A 102 5.76 0.66 -10.96
C GLY A 102 5.84 1.11 -9.50
N MET A 103 5.60 0.22 -8.53
CA MET A 103 5.71 0.57 -7.11
C MET A 103 7.11 1.13 -6.78
N THR A 104 8.17 0.48 -7.29
CA THR A 104 9.48 1.12 -7.44
C THR A 104 9.63 1.67 -8.85
N HIS A 105 9.77 2.98 -8.99
CA HIS A 105 9.88 3.63 -10.29
C HIS A 105 11.15 3.24 -11.05
N GLU A 106 11.08 3.18 -12.39
CA GLU A 106 12.23 2.81 -13.24
C GLU A 106 13.44 3.74 -13.06
N ASN A 107 13.21 5.03 -12.79
CA ASN A 107 14.27 5.99 -12.51
C ASN A 107 15.02 5.67 -11.22
N ASP A 108 14.32 5.22 -10.17
CA ASP A 108 14.95 4.90 -8.89
C ASP A 108 15.81 3.62 -9.03
N ILE A 109 15.36 2.66 -9.83
CA ILE A 109 16.14 1.47 -10.20
C ILE A 109 17.42 1.87 -10.96
N ARG A 110 17.32 2.75 -11.98
CA ARG A 110 18.48 3.22 -12.74
C ARG A 110 19.50 3.97 -11.86
N ILE A 111 19.01 4.73 -10.88
CA ILE A 111 19.86 5.42 -9.91
C ILE A 111 20.59 4.41 -9.04
N ALA A 112 19.89 3.41 -8.50
CA ALA A 112 20.49 2.32 -7.73
C ALA A 112 21.53 1.54 -8.54
N GLU A 113 21.27 1.26 -9.82
CA GLU A 113 22.22 0.60 -10.72
C GLU A 113 23.49 1.44 -10.91
N GLY A 114 23.37 2.77 -10.94
CA GLY A 114 24.53 3.68 -10.98
C GLY A 114 25.41 3.61 -9.74
N LEU A 115 24.87 3.18 -8.60
CA LEU A 115 25.58 3.04 -7.32
C LEU A 115 26.09 1.62 -7.05
N GLN A 116 25.90 0.67 -7.98
CA GLN A 116 26.14 -0.75 -7.69
C GLN A 116 27.59 -1.13 -7.34
N ASN A 117 28.55 -0.23 -7.55
CA ASN A 117 29.98 -0.43 -7.32
C ASN A 117 30.53 0.42 -6.16
N ILE A 118 29.68 1.01 -5.32
CA ILE A 118 30.17 1.73 -4.14
C ILE A 118 30.83 0.77 -3.15
N GLU A 119 31.83 1.25 -2.43
CA GLU A 119 32.46 0.48 -1.35
C GLU A 119 31.53 0.49 -0.12
N LEU A 120 31.22 -0.70 0.38
CA LEU A 120 30.44 -0.89 1.61
C LEU A 120 31.28 -1.59 2.68
N PRO A 121 31.02 -1.34 3.98
CA PRO A 121 31.63 -2.10 5.06
C PRO A 121 31.40 -3.60 4.93
N ALA A 122 32.28 -4.39 5.54
CA ALA A 122 32.12 -5.85 5.60
C ALA A 122 30.95 -6.30 6.49
N ASP A 123 30.62 -5.50 7.52
CA ASP A 123 29.47 -5.79 8.40
C ASP A 123 28.14 -5.60 7.63
N PRO A 124 27.28 -6.63 7.51
CA PRO A 124 26.07 -6.56 6.71
C PRO A 124 25.06 -5.49 7.17
N ALA A 125 24.95 -5.25 8.48
CA ALA A 125 24.02 -4.26 9.01
C ALA A 125 24.50 -2.83 8.69
N ALA A 126 25.78 -2.56 8.89
CA ALA A 126 26.39 -1.29 8.50
C ALA A 126 26.35 -1.09 6.98
N ALA A 127 26.60 -2.13 6.18
CA ALA A 127 26.49 -2.10 4.73
C ALA A 127 25.07 -1.74 4.28
N MET A 128 24.03 -2.37 4.85
CA MET A 128 22.63 -2.08 4.58
C MET A 128 22.28 -0.62 4.94
N ALA A 129 22.72 -0.14 6.10
CA ALA A 129 22.46 1.22 6.54
C ALA A 129 23.09 2.28 5.61
N ILE A 130 24.35 2.07 5.22
CA ILE A 130 25.06 2.97 4.31
C ILE A 130 24.47 2.90 2.91
N TRP A 131 24.18 1.70 2.40
CA TRP A 131 23.54 1.52 1.10
C TRP A 131 22.19 2.26 1.03
N ARG A 132 21.31 2.03 2.02
CA ARG A 132 19.99 2.68 2.08
C ARG A 132 20.13 4.20 2.13
N SER A 133 20.99 4.72 3.03
CA SER A 133 21.19 6.16 3.16
C SER A 133 21.72 6.79 1.87
N THR A 134 22.69 6.15 1.22
CA THR A 134 23.31 6.64 -0.02
C THR A 134 22.32 6.61 -1.18
N LEU A 135 21.53 5.54 -1.30
CA LEU A 135 20.50 5.42 -2.33
C LEU A 135 19.40 6.47 -2.14
N ASN A 136 18.92 6.65 -0.91
CA ASN A 136 17.95 7.69 -0.56
C ASN A 136 18.42 9.08 -0.99
N ASP A 137 19.67 9.46 -0.65
CA ASP A 137 20.24 10.74 -1.04
C ASP A 137 20.34 10.89 -2.55
N ALA A 138 20.77 9.85 -3.27
CA ALA A 138 20.89 9.87 -4.72
C ALA A 138 19.53 10.02 -5.42
N VAL A 139 18.51 9.29 -4.96
CA VAL A 139 17.13 9.42 -5.46
C VAL A 139 16.62 10.83 -5.24
N VAL A 140 16.67 11.33 -4.00
CA VAL A 140 16.19 12.66 -3.64
C VAL A 140 16.91 13.74 -4.45
N SER A 141 18.24 13.65 -4.57
CA SER A 141 19.05 14.59 -5.35
C SER A 141 18.66 14.60 -6.83
N TRP A 142 18.51 13.43 -7.45
CA TRP A 142 18.17 13.29 -8.87
C TRP A 142 16.80 13.90 -9.21
N HIS A 143 15.79 13.68 -8.36
CA HIS A 143 14.43 14.19 -8.52
C HIS A 143 14.35 15.69 -8.24
N ARG A 144 15.01 16.18 -7.18
CA ARG A 144 15.07 17.63 -6.88
C ARG A 144 15.79 18.41 -7.97
N ALA A 145 16.87 17.87 -8.54
CA ALA A 145 17.58 18.49 -9.66
C ALA A 145 16.71 18.65 -10.93
N ARG A 146 15.59 17.92 -11.01
CA ARG A 146 14.60 18.00 -12.08
C ARG A 146 13.33 18.76 -11.68
N GLY A 147 13.29 19.33 -10.48
CA GLY A 147 12.16 20.11 -10.00
C GLY A 147 10.95 19.28 -9.55
N SER A 148 11.12 17.99 -9.24
CA SER A 148 10.08 17.18 -8.60
C SER A 148 10.01 17.47 -7.11
N ASP A 149 8.80 17.55 -6.55
CA ASP A 149 8.60 17.69 -5.10
C ASP A 149 8.59 16.31 -4.41
N ILE A 150 9.69 15.98 -3.75
CA ILE A 150 9.95 14.70 -3.08
C ILE A 150 10.37 14.94 -1.61
N PRO A 151 9.88 14.13 -0.65
CA PRO A 151 10.34 14.21 0.74
C PRO A 151 11.84 13.87 0.87
N ASP A 152 12.41 14.22 2.00
CA ASP A 152 13.73 13.71 2.38
C ASP A 152 13.57 12.29 2.93
N LEU A 153 13.97 11.30 2.14
CA LEU A 153 13.79 9.89 2.50
C LEU A 153 14.62 9.48 3.73
N ASN A 154 15.79 10.08 3.92
CA ASN A 154 16.62 9.83 5.11
C ASN A 154 16.05 10.52 6.37
N ASP A 155 15.33 11.64 6.22
CA ASP A 155 14.55 12.22 7.32
C ASP A 155 13.38 11.32 7.73
N LEU A 156 12.65 10.74 6.76
CA LEU A 156 11.58 9.79 7.04
C LEU A 156 12.10 8.58 7.83
N ASP A 157 13.20 7.98 7.39
CA ASP A 157 13.88 6.90 8.11
C ASP A 157 14.26 7.31 9.54
N ARG A 158 14.86 8.49 9.73
CA ARG A 158 15.25 9.01 11.07
C ARG A 158 14.05 9.24 11.99
N ARG A 159 12.88 9.55 11.42
CA ARG A 159 11.62 9.74 12.16
C ARG A 159 10.84 8.44 12.38
N GLY A 160 11.33 7.32 11.85
CA GLY A 160 10.65 6.02 11.92
C GLY A 160 9.45 5.88 11.00
N ILE A 161 9.33 6.73 9.96
CA ILE A 161 8.26 6.65 8.96
C ILE A 161 8.74 5.72 7.83
N THR A 162 8.69 4.42 8.10
CA THR A 162 9.28 3.38 7.23
C THR A 162 8.26 2.35 6.74
N ASP A 163 6.99 2.50 7.08
CA ASP A 163 5.94 1.55 6.73
C ASP A 163 5.75 1.49 5.21
N ALA A 164 5.86 0.29 4.65
CA ALA A 164 5.80 0.06 3.21
C ALA A 164 4.36 -0.03 2.68
N ILE A 165 3.40 -0.39 3.53
CA ILE A 165 2.00 -0.58 3.17
C ILE A 165 1.15 0.10 4.21
N GLY A 166 0.40 1.13 3.84
CA GLY A 166 -0.60 1.73 4.72
C GLY A 166 -1.99 1.51 4.19
N PHE A 167 -2.87 1.22 5.14
CA PHE A 167 -4.30 1.12 4.97
C PHE A 167 -4.98 2.34 5.60
N CYS A 168 -5.90 2.94 4.86
CA CYS A 168 -6.85 3.91 5.36
C CYS A 168 -8.25 3.32 5.22
N PHE A 169 -8.93 3.18 6.35
CA PHE A 169 -10.30 2.70 6.39
C PHE A 169 -11.20 3.58 5.49
N PRO A 170 -12.17 3.00 4.77
CA PRO A 170 -12.54 1.59 4.75
C PRO A 170 -11.81 0.72 3.71
N HIS A 171 -11.27 1.31 2.65
CA HIS A 171 -10.86 0.53 1.47
C HIS A 171 -9.81 1.25 0.61
N TYR A 172 -8.91 2.01 1.21
CA TYR A 172 -7.85 2.73 0.50
C TYR A 172 -6.48 2.29 0.99
N PHE A 173 -5.58 2.00 0.07
CA PHE A 173 -4.20 1.66 0.39
C PHE A 173 -3.24 2.61 -0.32
N LEU A 174 -2.13 2.91 0.35
CA LEU A 174 -1.04 3.67 -0.21
C LEU A 174 0.30 3.06 0.18
N LEU A 175 1.12 2.75 -0.81
CA LEU A 175 2.39 2.03 -0.69
C LEU A 175 3.51 2.88 -1.29
N PRO A 176 4.02 3.92 -0.59
CA PRO A 176 5.14 4.73 -1.06
C PRO A 176 6.42 3.90 -1.09
N THR A 177 7.23 4.09 -2.12
CA THR A 177 8.54 3.48 -2.24
C THR A 177 9.43 4.44 -3.01
N TYR A 178 10.45 4.98 -2.32
CA TYR A 178 11.34 6.00 -2.86
C TYR A 178 10.59 7.21 -3.44
N SER A 179 10.59 7.40 -4.77
CA SER A 179 9.94 8.53 -5.43
C SER A 179 8.50 8.29 -5.87
N SER A 180 8.06 7.03 -5.87
CA SER A 180 6.76 6.59 -6.39
C SER A 180 5.88 5.99 -5.30
N ALA A 181 4.66 5.61 -5.66
CA ALA A 181 3.80 4.79 -4.83
C ALA A 181 2.88 3.91 -5.69
N SER A 182 2.48 2.76 -5.15
CA SER A 182 1.26 2.09 -5.59
C SER A 182 0.10 2.51 -4.70
N SER A 183 -1.11 2.58 -5.25
CA SER A 183 -2.32 2.80 -4.47
C SER A 183 -3.43 1.86 -4.90
N TYR A 184 -4.23 1.39 -3.94
CA TYR A 184 -5.39 0.54 -4.19
C TYR A 184 -6.67 1.19 -3.67
N ARG A 185 -7.78 0.94 -4.38
CA ARG A 185 -9.13 1.24 -3.91
C ARG A 185 -10.04 0.06 -4.22
N ILE A 186 -10.72 -0.44 -3.21
CA ILE A 186 -11.44 -1.73 -3.28
C ILE A 186 -12.91 -1.52 -2.94
N ARG A 187 -13.75 -1.34 -3.95
CA ARG A 187 -15.14 -0.90 -3.76
C ARG A 187 -16.14 -2.04 -3.91
N PRO A 188 -17.16 -2.15 -3.02
CA PRO A 188 -18.27 -3.06 -3.24
C PRO A 188 -19.10 -2.64 -4.45
N LEU A 189 -19.42 -3.60 -5.32
CA LEU A 189 -20.51 -3.50 -6.30
C LEU A 189 -21.70 -4.38 -5.90
N GLY A 190 -21.43 -5.44 -5.14
CA GLY A 190 -22.44 -6.32 -4.55
C GLY A 190 -21.83 -7.20 -3.45
N PRO A 191 -22.59 -8.19 -2.93
CA PRO A 191 -22.11 -9.10 -1.90
C PRO A 191 -20.89 -9.92 -2.32
N GLU A 192 -20.75 -10.26 -3.59
CA GLU A 192 -19.63 -11.06 -4.13
C GLU A 192 -19.10 -10.46 -5.45
N GLU A 193 -19.17 -9.15 -5.54
CA GLU A 193 -18.67 -8.40 -6.69
C GLU A 193 -17.96 -7.15 -6.20
N THR A 194 -16.69 -7.01 -6.59
CA THR A 194 -15.80 -5.96 -6.14
C THR A 194 -15.13 -5.29 -7.33
N LEU A 195 -15.09 -3.97 -7.32
CA LEU A 195 -14.26 -3.18 -8.23
C LEU A 195 -12.94 -2.88 -7.52
N PHE A 196 -11.87 -3.55 -7.96
CA PHE A 196 -10.52 -3.33 -7.46
C PHE A 196 -9.78 -2.39 -8.41
N GLU A 197 -9.26 -1.29 -7.91
CA GLU A 197 -8.53 -0.30 -8.71
C GLU A 197 -7.09 -0.21 -8.23
N ILE A 198 -6.15 -0.16 -9.18
CA ILE A 198 -4.71 0.01 -8.93
C ILE A 198 -4.23 1.25 -9.67
N TRP A 199 -3.50 2.11 -8.97
CA TRP A 199 -2.74 3.22 -9.55
C TRP A 199 -1.25 3.02 -9.34
N SER A 200 -0.46 3.20 -10.41
CA SER A 200 0.93 3.64 -10.26
C SER A 200 0.95 5.16 -10.15
N LEU A 201 1.66 5.64 -9.14
CA LEU A 201 1.80 7.05 -8.84
C LEU A 201 3.28 7.44 -8.89
N THR A 202 3.60 8.52 -9.59
CA THR A 202 4.96 9.07 -9.71
C THR A 202 4.99 10.57 -9.45
N ARG A 203 6.19 11.14 -9.35
CA ARG A 203 6.42 12.58 -9.16
C ARG A 203 6.93 13.19 -10.44
N PHE A 204 6.10 14.02 -11.05
CA PHE A 204 6.52 14.81 -12.20
C PHE A 204 7.28 16.07 -11.76
N PRO A 205 8.24 16.52 -12.58
CA PRO A 205 8.74 17.89 -12.52
C PRO A 205 7.61 18.92 -12.45
N SER A 206 7.80 20.01 -11.71
CA SER A 206 6.78 21.05 -11.48
C SER A 206 6.15 21.67 -12.75
N ASP A 207 6.82 21.59 -13.90
CA ASP A 207 6.36 22.08 -15.20
C ASP A 207 5.61 21.01 -16.03
N ARG A 208 5.57 19.76 -15.57
CA ARG A 208 4.90 18.64 -16.24
C ARG A 208 3.59 18.28 -15.56
N SER A 209 2.57 18.07 -16.38
CA SER A 209 1.29 17.52 -15.95
C SER A 209 1.09 16.14 -16.55
N ALA A 210 0.59 15.20 -15.74
CA ALA A 210 0.10 13.90 -16.20
C ALA A 210 -1.19 14.02 -17.04
N GLY A 211 -1.80 15.22 -17.07
CA GLY A 211 -3.16 15.40 -17.54
C GLY A 211 -4.19 14.86 -16.54
N LYS A 212 -5.44 14.82 -16.96
CA LYS A 212 -6.52 14.20 -16.19
C LYS A 212 -6.44 12.68 -16.38
N PRO A 213 -6.37 11.86 -15.30
CA PRO A 213 -6.43 10.41 -15.44
C PRO A 213 -7.79 9.98 -16.01
N THR A 214 -7.76 9.04 -16.94
CA THR A 214 -8.95 8.46 -17.55
C THR A 214 -9.35 7.20 -16.78
N PRO A 215 -10.62 7.07 -16.34
CA PRO A 215 -11.11 5.84 -15.76
C PRO A 215 -10.92 4.65 -16.71
N PRO A 216 -10.28 3.54 -16.26
CA PRO A 216 -10.10 2.36 -17.08
C PRO A 216 -11.39 1.54 -17.17
N GLU A 217 -11.53 0.82 -18.28
CA GLU A 217 -12.50 -0.28 -18.37
C GLU A 217 -12.03 -1.44 -17.48
N PRO A 218 -12.89 -1.99 -16.60
CA PRO A 218 -12.52 -3.12 -15.76
C PRO A 218 -12.10 -4.35 -16.57
N MET A 219 -10.99 -4.96 -16.19
CA MET A 219 -10.47 -6.19 -16.77
C MET A 219 -10.87 -7.41 -15.92
N ALA A 220 -10.86 -8.59 -16.54
CA ALA A 220 -11.09 -9.84 -15.82
C ALA A 220 -9.90 -10.16 -14.89
N PRO A 221 -10.10 -10.95 -13.82
CA PRO A 221 -9.03 -11.31 -12.87
C PRO A 221 -7.86 -12.08 -13.51
N ASP A 222 -8.12 -12.83 -14.59
CA ASP A 222 -7.16 -13.64 -15.33
C ASP A 222 -6.61 -12.95 -16.59
N ASP A 223 -6.87 -11.65 -16.75
CA ASP A 223 -6.36 -10.89 -17.90
C ASP A 223 -4.81 -10.88 -17.92
N PRO A 224 -4.16 -11.27 -19.03
CA PRO A 224 -2.71 -11.40 -19.10
C PRO A 224 -1.96 -10.06 -19.00
N ARG A 225 -2.67 -8.93 -19.04
CA ARG A 225 -2.08 -7.59 -18.86
C ARG A 225 -1.79 -7.25 -17.40
N TRP A 226 -2.31 -8.03 -16.44
CA TRP A 226 -2.01 -7.79 -15.04
C TRP A 226 -0.52 -7.99 -14.73
N PRO A 227 0.09 -7.09 -13.94
CA PRO A 227 1.41 -7.35 -13.38
C PRO A 227 1.41 -8.65 -12.56
N PRO A 228 2.55 -9.38 -12.51
CA PRO A 228 2.61 -10.70 -11.90
C PRO A 228 2.07 -10.80 -10.46
N ILE A 229 2.31 -9.81 -9.62
CA ILE A 229 1.91 -9.88 -8.20
C ILE A 229 0.39 -9.73 -8.04
N PRO A 230 -0.27 -8.66 -8.55
CA PRO A 230 -1.73 -8.60 -8.58
C PRO A 230 -2.38 -9.82 -9.24
N ALA A 231 -1.81 -10.34 -10.34
CA ALA A 231 -2.34 -11.52 -11.02
C ALA A 231 -2.35 -12.77 -10.10
N GLN A 232 -1.35 -12.92 -9.24
CA GLN A 232 -1.28 -14.02 -8.27
C GLN A 232 -2.42 -13.91 -7.25
N ASP A 233 -2.68 -12.73 -6.68
CA ASP A 233 -3.78 -12.49 -5.75
C ASP A 233 -5.14 -12.69 -6.40
N PHE A 234 -5.32 -12.14 -7.61
CA PHE A 234 -6.55 -12.26 -8.38
C PHE A 234 -6.85 -13.70 -8.79
N SER A 235 -5.85 -14.57 -8.88
CA SER A 235 -6.05 -16.01 -9.09
C SER A 235 -6.53 -16.75 -7.83
N ASN A 236 -6.23 -16.22 -6.63
CA ASN A 236 -6.53 -16.84 -5.35
C ASN A 236 -7.86 -16.37 -4.76
N LEU A 237 -8.16 -15.06 -4.81
CA LEU A 237 -9.34 -14.46 -4.20
C LEU A 237 -10.68 -15.13 -4.61
N PRO A 238 -10.96 -15.42 -5.89
CA PRO A 238 -12.18 -16.13 -6.28
C PRO A 238 -12.29 -17.55 -5.68
N ARG A 239 -11.15 -18.23 -5.48
CA ARG A 239 -11.11 -19.56 -4.86
C ARG A 239 -11.41 -19.47 -3.36
N GLN A 240 -10.90 -18.44 -2.69
CA GLN A 240 -11.20 -18.16 -1.28
C GLN A 240 -12.70 -17.90 -1.10
N GLN A 241 -13.29 -16.99 -1.91
CA GLN A 241 -14.73 -16.71 -1.89
C GLN A 241 -15.56 -17.99 -2.06
N LYS A 242 -15.21 -18.83 -3.04
CA LYS A 242 -15.87 -20.12 -3.26
C LYS A 242 -15.74 -21.06 -2.05
N GLY A 243 -14.60 -21.03 -1.37
CA GLY A 243 -14.34 -21.82 -0.16
C GLY A 243 -15.24 -21.43 1.02
N LEU A 244 -15.55 -20.13 1.16
CA LEU A 244 -16.45 -19.62 2.23
C LEU A 244 -17.89 -20.15 2.11
N HIS A 245 -18.29 -20.63 0.93
CA HIS A 245 -19.60 -21.28 0.70
C HIS A 245 -19.63 -22.78 1.01
N ALA A 246 -18.52 -23.36 1.47
CA ALA A 246 -18.50 -24.77 1.82
C ALA A 246 -19.47 -25.04 2.97
N ARG A 247 -20.32 -26.08 2.85
CA ARG A 247 -21.35 -26.41 3.86
C ARG A 247 -20.83 -26.61 5.30
N GLY A 248 -19.55 -26.97 5.44
CA GLY A 248 -18.90 -27.18 6.73
C GLY A 248 -18.10 -25.97 7.23
N PHE A 249 -18.13 -24.84 6.52
CA PHE A 249 -17.46 -23.62 6.94
C PHE A 249 -18.38 -22.82 7.87
N GLU A 250 -18.06 -22.77 9.15
CA GLU A 250 -18.87 -22.09 10.17
C GLU A 250 -18.24 -20.74 10.57
N TYR A 251 -16.92 -20.68 10.71
CA TYR A 251 -16.19 -19.49 11.10
C TYR A 251 -14.77 -19.47 10.55
N MET A 252 -14.24 -18.27 10.36
CA MET A 252 -12.82 -18.03 10.09
C MET A 252 -12.09 -17.74 11.40
N ARG A 253 -10.86 -18.24 11.55
CA ARG A 253 -9.98 -17.87 12.68
C ARG A 253 -8.79 -17.11 12.13
N LEU A 254 -8.58 -15.92 12.66
CA LEU A 254 -7.43 -15.07 12.34
C LEU A 254 -6.26 -15.39 13.28
N SER A 255 -5.05 -15.30 12.76
CA SER A 255 -3.81 -15.34 13.51
C SER A 255 -3.67 -14.08 14.36
N ASN A 256 -3.52 -14.26 15.67
CA ASN A 256 -3.27 -13.16 16.60
C ASN A 256 -1.86 -12.56 16.53
N GLN A 257 -0.99 -13.08 15.64
CA GLN A 257 0.39 -12.61 15.48
C GLN A 257 0.58 -11.75 14.23
N ILE A 258 -0.20 -11.95 13.18
CA ILE A 258 0.03 -11.33 11.86
C ILE A 258 -1.24 -10.78 11.20
N GLU A 259 -2.44 -11.26 11.57
CA GLU A 259 -3.71 -10.83 10.96
C GLU A 259 -4.49 -9.84 11.85
N GLY A 260 -3.80 -9.11 12.74
CA GLY A 260 -4.45 -8.21 13.69
C GLY A 260 -5.15 -7.03 13.01
N LEU A 261 -4.60 -6.52 11.90
CA LEU A 261 -5.26 -5.46 11.12
C LEU A 261 -6.62 -5.92 10.57
N ILE A 262 -6.73 -7.15 10.07
CA ILE A 262 -7.99 -7.72 9.59
C ILE A 262 -9.02 -7.76 10.73
N SER A 263 -8.60 -8.21 11.92
CA SER A 263 -9.47 -8.24 13.09
C SER A 263 -9.95 -6.84 13.48
N ASN A 264 -9.06 -5.85 13.47
CA ASN A 264 -9.40 -4.46 13.79
C ASN A 264 -10.37 -3.88 12.74
N PHE A 265 -10.13 -4.15 11.46
CA PHE A 265 -10.99 -3.75 10.35
C PHE A 265 -12.41 -4.30 10.47
N GLU A 266 -12.57 -5.62 10.65
CA GLU A 266 -13.90 -6.24 10.77
C GLU A 266 -14.65 -5.70 12.00
N ARG A 267 -13.97 -5.48 13.13
CA ARG A 267 -14.60 -4.89 14.33
C ARG A 267 -15.04 -3.44 14.15
N VAL A 268 -14.33 -2.63 13.35
CA VAL A 268 -14.80 -1.29 12.97
C VAL A 268 -16.03 -1.39 12.07
N VAL A 269 -16.03 -2.30 11.09
CA VAL A 269 -17.20 -2.56 10.23
C VAL A 269 -18.40 -2.99 11.08
N ASP A 270 -18.23 -3.91 12.01
CA ASP A 270 -19.28 -4.34 12.95
C ASP A 270 -19.82 -3.18 13.78
N GLY A 271 -18.96 -2.26 14.22
CA GLY A 271 -19.36 -1.05 14.91
C GLY A 271 -20.29 -0.15 14.07
N PHE A 272 -19.98 0.03 12.78
CA PHE A 272 -20.85 0.74 11.85
C PHE A 272 -22.18 0.00 11.63
N LEU A 273 -22.15 -1.33 11.47
CA LEU A 273 -23.35 -2.15 11.30
C LEU A 273 -24.26 -2.14 12.55
N ALA A 274 -23.67 -2.03 13.73
CA ALA A 274 -24.37 -1.89 15.00
C ALA A 274 -24.92 -0.46 15.23
N GLY A 275 -24.60 0.50 14.36
CA GLY A 275 -25.03 1.89 14.49
C GLY A 275 -24.38 2.64 15.66
N LEU A 276 -23.14 2.29 16.01
CA LEU A 276 -22.41 3.01 17.05
C LEU A 276 -22.16 4.47 16.65
N PRO A 277 -22.11 5.40 17.62
CA PRO A 277 -21.89 6.81 17.33
C PRO A 277 -20.45 7.09 16.88
N HIS A 278 -20.26 8.18 16.12
CA HIS A 278 -18.97 8.55 15.54
C HIS A 278 -17.87 8.81 16.58
N ASP A 279 -18.20 9.29 17.78
CA ASP A 279 -17.24 9.51 18.86
C ASP A 279 -16.61 8.20 19.37
N MET A 280 -17.31 7.06 19.22
CA MET A 280 -16.75 5.73 19.46
C MET A 280 -16.02 5.18 18.23
N LEU A 281 -16.56 5.42 17.01
CA LEU A 281 -16.01 4.85 15.79
C LEU A 281 -14.70 5.52 15.34
N VAL A 282 -14.56 6.84 15.49
CA VAL A 282 -13.37 7.56 15.03
C VAL A 282 -12.09 7.04 15.70
N PRO A 283 -11.99 6.93 17.04
CA PRO A 283 -10.80 6.37 17.68
C PRO A 283 -10.47 4.94 17.21
N ALA A 284 -11.49 4.15 16.88
CA ALA A 284 -11.31 2.79 16.36
C ALA A 284 -10.82 2.81 14.90
N ILE A 285 -11.35 3.70 14.06
CA ILE A 285 -10.87 3.94 12.70
C ILE A 285 -9.40 4.39 12.71
N GLN A 286 -9.03 5.28 13.62
CA GLN A 286 -7.66 5.81 13.73
C GLN A 286 -6.65 4.70 14.08
N LYS A 287 -7.03 3.77 14.96
CA LYS A 287 -6.21 2.58 15.30
C LYS A 287 -6.12 1.57 14.16
N THR A 288 -7.13 1.53 13.30
CA THR A 288 -7.21 0.61 12.15
C THR A 288 -6.57 1.20 10.90
N SER A 289 -6.51 2.53 10.74
CA SER A 289 -5.87 3.19 9.60
C SER A 289 -4.36 3.27 9.83
N THR A 290 -3.67 2.16 9.58
CA THR A 290 -2.26 1.95 9.91
C THR A 290 -1.61 0.98 8.92
N THR A 291 -0.41 0.48 9.24
CA THR A 291 0.29 -0.53 8.44
C THR A 291 -0.20 -1.95 8.70
N ILE A 292 0.23 -2.90 7.87
CA ILE A 292 -0.10 -4.33 7.97
C ILE A 292 0.65 -5.01 9.11
N ASP A 293 0.31 -6.26 9.41
CA ASP A 293 1.00 -7.10 10.41
C ASP A 293 1.04 -6.50 11.83
N VAL A 294 0.11 -5.60 12.13
CA VAL A 294 -0.08 -5.00 13.46
C VAL A 294 -0.87 -5.93 14.38
N PRO A 295 -0.70 -5.82 15.71
CA PRO A 295 -1.48 -6.61 16.66
C PRO A 295 -2.97 -6.23 16.65
N VAL A 296 -3.80 -7.13 17.21
CA VAL A 296 -5.19 -6.81 17.54
C VAL A 296 -5.20 -5.68 18.56
N ALA A 297 -5.83 -4.56 18.22
CA ALA A 297 -5.92 -3.39 19.06
C ALA A 297 -7.16 -3.47 19.97
N ASP A 298 -7.05 -2.88 21.16
CA ASP A 298 -8.22 -2.54 21.94
C ASP A 298 -8.89 -1.31 21.31
N LEU A 299 -10.01 -1.52 20.63
CA LEU A 299 -10.75 -0.47 19.94
C LEU A 299 -11.73 0.27 20.86
N GLY A 300 -11.98 -0.22 22.09
CA GLY A 300 -13.09 0.28 22.91
C GLY A 300 -14.47 0.01 22.31
N LEU A 301 -14.53 -0.85 21.29
CA LEU A 301 -15.76 -1.41 20.70
C LEU A 301 -15.99 -2.79 21.32
N LEU A 302 -17.27 -3.14 21.53
CA LEU A 302 -17.72 -4.42 22.10
C LEU A 302 -17.00 -5.63 21.48
#